data_AF-A0A7H0GLX9-F1
#
_entry.id   AF-A0A7H0GLX9-F1
#
_cell.length_a   1.000
_cell.length_b   1.000
_cell.length_c   1.000
_cell.angle_alpha   90.00
_cell.angle_beta   90.00
_cell.angle_gamma   90.00
#
_symmetry.space_group_name_H-M   'P 1'
#
loop_
_entity.id
_entity.type
_entity.pdbx_description
1 polymer ?
#
loop_
_entity_poly.entity_id
_entity_poly.type
_entity_poly.pdbx_seq_one_letter_code
_entity_poly.pdbx_strand_id
1 'polypeptide(L)'
;MKHRIPTVLAAALLAASAASSVFAADDSSSANKPAAAAATAAPSGPSEAVQKALDKRAKAIVDAFEGVGSALTADMFSAEFNKQATPEQVQQAMKQLRTAVGSCKLAGRINSPAPDGSAYLLDCQKAFVPIEIGVEEKAPNKIQSLLFRASFWRLGAAAQ
;
A
#
# COMPACT_ATOMS: atom_id res chain seq x y z
N MET A 1 -18.94 -54.06 -11.75
CA MET A 1 -18.67 -53.81 -13.18
C MET A 1 -17.32 -53.12 -13.29
N LYS A 2 -16.40 -53.74 -14.02
CA LYS A 2 -15.02 -53.28 -14.26
C LYS A 2 -15.02 -52.45 -15.53
N HIS A 3 -14.54 -51.21 -15.47
CA HIS A 3 -13.89 -50.59 -16.62
C HIS A 3 -12.56 -49.99 -16.16
N ARG A 4 -11.50 -50.55 -16.74
CA ARG A 4 -10.12 -50.10 -16.65
C ARG A 4 -9.79 -49.24 -17.87
N ILE A 5 -8.54 -48.78 -17.85
CA ILE A 5 -7.59 -48.44 -18.93
C ILE A 5 -7.67 -46.97 -19.45
N PRO A 6 -6.56 -46.38 -19.96
CA PRO A 6 -5.52 -45.72 -19.15
C PRO A 6 -4.99 -44.40 -19.78
N THR A 7 -4.05 -43.77 -19.07
CA THR A 7 -2.87 -43.01 -19.50
C THR A 7 -2.71 -42.60 -20.98
N VAL A 8 -2.61 -41.29 -21.23
CA VAL A 8 -1.62 -40.74 -22.18
C VAL A 8 -0.85 -39.61 -21.50
N LEU A 9 0.44 -39.84 -21.34
CA LEU A 9 1.46 -38.86 -20.99
C LEU A 9 1.96 -38.26 -22.31
N ALA A 10 1.98 -36.94 -22.45
CA ALA A 10 2.79 -36.26 -23.45
C ALA A 10 3.27 -34.92 -22.91
N ALA A 11 4.56 -34.89 -22.57
CA ALA A 11 5.36 -33.70 -22.37
C ALA A 11 5.72 -33.04 -23.71
N ALA A 12 6.31 -31.84 -23.63
CA ALA A 12 6.90 -31.01 -24.70
C ALA A 12 5.91 -29.97 -25.29
N LEU A 13 6.19 -28.67 -25.40
CA LEU A 13 7.45 -27.92 -25.42
C LEU A 13 7.31 -26.57 -24.69
N LEU A 14 8.38 -26.14 -24.02
CA LEU A 14 8.67 -24.72 -23.83
C LEU A 14 8.92 -24.09 -25.21
N ALA A 15 8.08 -23.12 -25.58
CA ALA A 15 8.42 -22.14 -26.61
C ALA A 15 8.47 -20.77 -25.94
N ALA A 16 9.67 -20.39 -25.50
CA ALA A 16 10.00 -19.00 -25.24
C ALA A 16 10.18 -18.31 -26.61
N SER A 17 9.12 -17.72 -27.13
CA SER A 17 9.20 -16.77 -28.24
C SER A 17 9.05 -15.35 -27.66
N ALA A 18 10.19 -14.74 -27.37
CA ALA A 18 10.28 -13.30 -27.27
C ALA A 18 10.10 -12.71 -28.68
N ALA A 19 8.98 -12.03 -28.91
CA ALA A 19 8.86 -11.00 -29.94
C ALA A 19 7.64 -10.13 -29.64
N SER A 20 7.91 -8.91 -29.18
CA SER A 20 6.91 -7.87 -29.02
C SER A 20 6.37 -7.43 -30.39
N SER A 21 5.05 -7.27 -30.43
CA SER A 21 4.26 -6.31 -31.23
C SER A 21 4.43 -6.28 -32.76
N VAL A 22 3.37 -6.72 -33.45
CA VAL A 22 2.83 -5.94 -34.58
C VAL A 22 1.31 -6.03 -34.56
N PHE A 23 0.65 -4.88 -34.36
CA PHE A 23 -0.77 -4.73 -34.63
C PHE A 23 -0.98 -4.80 -36.15
N ALA A 24 -2.04 -5.47 -36.57
CA ALA A 24 -2.47 -5.55 -37.95
C ALA A 24 -2.63 -4.15 -38.55
N ALA A 25 -2.05 -3.98 -39.73
CA ALA A 25 -2.14 -2.79 -40.56
C ALA A 25 -3.57 -2.56 -41.04
N ASP A 26 -4.01 -1.31 -41.01
CA ASP A 26 -4.74 -0.73 -42.13
C ASP A 26 -4.26 0.72 -42.34
N ASP A 27 -4.40 1.16 -43.57
CA ASP A 27 -3.48 1.99 -44.33
C ASP A 27 -3.64 3.50 -44.03
N SER A 28 -2.54 4.20 -43.74
CA SER A 28 -2.36 5.62 -44.08
C SER A 28 -0.93 6.07 -43.83
N SER A 29 -0.22 6.27 -44.92
CA SER A 29 1.13 6.84 -45.02
C SER A 29 1.26 8.18 -44.31
N SER A 30 2.22 8.28 -43.39
CA SER A 30 3.08 9.46 -43.23
C SER A 30 4.34 9.07 -42.46
N ALA A 31 5.48 9.33 -43.08
CA ALA A 31 6.81 9.09 -42.54
C ALA A 31 6.98 9.73 -41.15
N ASN A 32 7.34 8.94 -40.15
CA ASN A 32 7.93 9.48 -38.94
C ASN A 32 8.98 8.52 -38.37
N LYS A 33 10.22 9.00 -38.36
CA LYS A 33 11.41 8.37 -37.77
C LYS A 33 11.16 8.09 -36.27
N PRO A 34 11.41 6.90 -35.72
CA PRO A 34 11.29 6.71 -34.28
C PRO A 34 12.48 7.40 -33.61
N ALA A 35 12.25 8.60 -33.08
CA ALA A 35 13.08 9.15 -32.03
C ALA A 35 12.85 8.29 -30.79
N ALA A 36 13.86 7.52 -30.41
CA ALA A 36 13.93 6.90 -29.10
C ALA A 36 13.92 8.02 -28.05
N ALA A 37 12.74 8.35 -27.55
CA ALA A 37 12.60 9.11 -26.33
C ALA A 37 13.12 8.21 -25.20
N ALA A 38 14.39 8.37 -24.86
CA ALA A 38 14.91 7.95 -23.58
C ALA A 38 14.05 8.66 -22.53
N ALA A 39 13.06 7.95 -21.99
CA ALA A 39 12.37 8.36 -20.79
C ALA A 39 13.45 8.34 -19.69
N THR A 40 14.02 9.50 -19.41
CA THR A 40 14.83 9.73 -18.23
C THR A 40 13.92 9.36 -17.05
N ALA A 41 14.16 8.20 -16.45
CA ALA A 41 13.44 7.77 -15.27
C ALA A 41 13.68 8.84 -14.21
N ALA A 42 12.66 9.67 -13.97
CA ALA A 42 12.65 10.57 -12.82
C ALA A 42 12.88 9.72 -11.56
N PRO A 43 13.53 10.25 -10.51
CA PRO A 43 13.75 9.50 -9.29
C PRO A 43 12.42 8.94 -8.80
N SER A 44 12.28 7.62 -8.86
CA SER A 44 11.07 6.91 -8.46
C SER A 44 11.07 6.81 -6.94
N GLY A 45 10.64 7.88 -6.27
CA GLY A 45 10.53 7.96 -4.83
C GLY A 45 9.93 9.27 -4.34
N PRO A 46 9.42 9.32 -3.10
CA PRO A 46 8.91 10.55 -2.50
C PRO A 46 9.97 11.64 -2.47
N SER A 47 9.56 12.90 -2.65
CA SER A 47 10.44 14.03 -2.32
C SER A 47 10.79 13.99 -0.82
N GLU A 48 11.93 14.56 -0.43
CA GLU A 48 12.36 14.58 0.98
C GLU A 48 11.31 15.24 1.90
N ALA A 49 10.63 16.27 1.41
CA ALA A 49 9.56 16.96 2.15
C ALA A 49 8.34 16.04 2.37
N VAL A 50 7.90 15.34 1.32
CA VAL A 50 6.82 14.35 1.40
C VAL A 50 7.20 13.21 2.33
N GLN A 51 8.46 12.75 2.27
CA GLN A 51 8.97 11.71 3.15
C GLN A 51 8.92 12.13 4.63
N LYS A 52 9.42 13.33 4.95
CA LYS A 52 9.35 13.90 6.30
C LYS A 52 7.92 14.05 6.80
N ALA A 53 7.01 14.45 5.90
CA ALA A 53 5.58 14.53 6.23
C ALA A 53 5.00 13.15 6.53
N LEU A 54 5.26 12.15 5.68
CA LEU A 54 4.81 10.77 5.88
C LEU A 54 5.26 10.24 7.23
N ASP A 55 6.54 10.37 7.58
CA ASP A 55 7.07 9.88 8.86
C ASP A 55 6.47 10.63 10.06
N LYS A 56 6.27 11.95 9.94
CA LYS A 56 5.57 12.74 10.96
C LYS A 56 4.12 12.29 11.14
N ARG A 57 3.38 12.06 10.05
CA ARG A 57 1.99 11.59 10.09
C ARG A 57 1.92 10.18 10.64
N ALA A 58 2.81 9.28 10.22
CA ALA A 58 2.92 7.92 10.73
C ALA A 58 3.15 7.91 12.24
N LYS A 59 4.08 8.72 12.74
CA LYS A 59 4.29 8.85 14.19
C LYS A 59 3.02 9.28 14.91
N ALA A 60 2.32 10.32 14.44
CA ALA A 60 1.10 10.79 15.09
C ALA A 60 -0.02 9.74 15.07
N ILE A 61 -0.13 8.97 13.98
CA ILE A 61 -1.08 7.86 13.85
C ILE A 61 -0.74 6.72 14.82
N VAL A 62 0.54 6.35 14.95
CA VAL A 62 0.99 5.30 15.88
C VAL A 62 0.84 5.75 17.33
N ASP A 63 1.18 7.00 17.64
CA ASP A 63 1.00 7.58 18.97
C ASP A 63 -0.50 7.54 19.35
N ALA A 64 -1.39 8.02 18.45
CA ALA A 64 -2.83 7.98 18.65
C ALA A 64 -3.36 6.55 18.81
N PHE A 65 -2.85 5.60 18.03
CA PHE A 65 -3.15 4.18 18.19
C PHE A 65 -2.79 3.71 19.60
N GLU A 66 -1.58 4.01 20.06
CA GLU A 66 -1.11 3.71 21.42
C GLU A 66 -1.77 4.56 22.52
N GLY A 67 -2.72 5.43 22.19
CA GLY A 67 -3.39 6.31 23.14
C GLY A 67 -2.43 7.26 23.84
N VAL A 68 -1.31 7.58 23.19
CA VAL A 68 -0.32 8.55 23.64
C VAL A 68 -0.26 9.73 22.68
N GLY A 69 0.23 10.87 23.13
CA GLY A 69 0.34 12.08 22.30
C GLY A 69 -0.98 12.82 22.12
N SER A 70 -0.99 13.74 21.16
CA SER A 70 -2.13 14.63 20.91
C SER A 70 -3.25 13.89 20.18
N ALA A 71 -4.49 14.34 20.42
CA ALA A 71 -5.63 13.88 19.65
C ALA A 71 -5.44 14.16 18.15
N LEU A 72 -5.98 13.29 17.31
CA LEU A 72 -6.03 13.50 15.87
C LEU A 72 -7.05 14.60 15.61
N THR A 73 -6.67 15.59 14.81
CA THR A 73 -7.48 16.77 14.52
C THR A 73 -7.74 16.87 13.02
N ALA A 74 -8.82 17.57 12.64
CA ALA A 74 -9.24 17.66 11.24
C ALA A 74 -8.19 18.29 10.32
N ASP A 75 -7.30 19.14 10.83
CA ASP A 75 -6.20 19.75 10.06
C ASP A 75 -5.10 18.75 9.66
N MET A 76 -5.04 17.59 10.31
CA MET A 76 -4.14 16.50 9.92
C MET A 76 -4.58 15.79 8.64
N PHE A 77 -5.87 15.85 8.32
CA PHE A 77 -6.49 15.13 7.21
C PHE A 77 -6.91 16.08 6.09
N SER A 78 -6.84 15.60 4.85
CA SER A 78 -7.29 16.34 3.68
C SER A 78 -8.79 16.64 3.77
N ALA A 79 -9.24 17.65 3.03
CA ALA A 79 -10.67 17.97 2.97
C ALA A 79 -11.50 16.79 2.44
N GLU A 80 -10.95 16.01 1.50
CA GLU A 80 -11.64 14.86 0.93
C GLU A 80 -11.73 13.69 1.91
N PHE A 81 -10.66 13.43 2.68
CA PHE A 81 -10.69 12.44 3.74
C PHE A 81 -11.74 12.78 4.81
N ASN A 82 -11.79 14.05 5.24
CA ASN A 82 -12.72 14.51 6.28
C ASN A 82 -14.20 14.42 5.85
N LYS A 83 -14.51 14.28 4.55
CA LYS A 83 -15.89 13.98 4.08
C LYS A 83 -16.29 12.53 4.36
N GLN A 84 -15.32 11.62 4.45
CA GLN A 84 -15.54 10.19 4.60
C GLN A 84 -15.47 9.74 6.06
N ALA A 85 -14.56 10.32 6.84
CA ALA A 85 -14.39 9.99 8.25
C ALA A 85 -13.95 11.21 9.06
N THR A 86 -14.58 11.42 10.21
CA THR A 86 -14.13 12.44 11.17
C THR A 86 -12.92 11.94 11.96
N PRO A 87 -12.09 12.84 12.52
CA PRO A 87 -10.96 12.44 13.37
C PRO A 87 -11.37 11.55 14.55
N GLU A 88 -12.54 11.79 15.13
CA GLU A 88 -13.10 11.00 16.24
C GLU A 88 -13.44 9.58 15.77
N GLN A 89 -14.00 9.42 14.57
CA GLN A 89 -14.28 8.10 13.98
C GLN A 89 -12.98 7.34 13.71
N VAL A 90 -11.95 8.03 13.22
CA VAL A 90 -10.62 7.44 13.01
C VAL A 90 -10.00 6.98 14.34
N GLN A 91 -10.04 7.82 15.37
CA GLN A 91 -9.56 7.45 16.70
C GLN A 91 -10.33 6.27 17.31
N GLN A 92 -11.65 6.24 17.13
CA GLN A 92 -12.47 5.15 17.61
C GLN A 92 -12.12 3.83 16.89
N ALA A 93 -11.91 3.86 15.58
CA ALA A 93 -11.47 2.69 14.81
C ALA A 93 -10.09 2.19 15.28
N MET A 94 -9.14 3.11 15.54
CA MET A 94 -7.83 2.76 16.10
C MET A 94 -7.95 2.13 17.48
N LYS A 95 -8.81 2.68 18.35
CA LYS A 95 -9.05 2.13 19.69
C LYS A 95 -9.63 0.72 19.62
N GLN A 96 -10.61 0.49 18.75
CA GLN A 96 -11.19 -0.85 18.53
C GLN A 96 -10.13 -1.84 18.03
N LEU A 97 -9.32 -1.43 17.07
CA LEU A 97 -8.23 -2.26 16.56
C LEU A 97 -7.22 -2.57 17.66
N ARG A 98 -6.81 -1.59 18.47
CA ARG A 98 -5.92 -1.79 19.63
C ARG A 98 -6.50 -2.75 20.66
N THR A 99 -7.80 -2.68 20.95
CA THR A 99 -8.47 -3.66 21.83
C THR A 99 -8.33 -5.08 21.28
N ALA A 100 -8.38 -5.25 19.95
CA ALA A 100 -8.24 -6.56 19.32
C ALA A 100 -6.78 -7.06 19.28
N VAL A 101 -5.81 -6.20 18.94
CA VAL A 101 -4.42 -6.62 18.69
C VAL A 101 -3.45 -6.39 19.86
N GLY A 102 -3.89 -5.66 20.90
CA GLY A 102 -3.07 -5.25 22.04
C GLY A 102 -2.18 -4.05 21.74
N SER A 103 -1.24 -3.73 22.64
CA SER A 103 -0.26 -2.67 22.42
C SER A 103 0.64 -2.98 21.24
N CYS A 104 1.04 -1.95 20.52
CA CYS A 104 1.86 -2.00 19.33
C CYS A 104 3.10 -1.10 19.47
N LYS A 105 4.12 -1.41 18.67
CA LYS A 105 5.26 -0.54 18.41
C LYS A 105 5.52 -0.52 16.91
N LEU A 106 6.13 0.55 16.41
CA LEU A 106 6.57 0.59 15.02
C LEU A 106 7.72 -0.40 14.82
N ALA A 107 7.52 -1.42 14.00
CA ALA A 107 8.50 -2.45 13.69
C ALA A 107 9.41 -2.03 12.54
N GLY A 108 8.86 -1.27 11.59
CA GLY A 108 9.61 -0.79 10.44
C GLY A 108 8.73 -0.15 9.39
N ARG A 109 9.39 0.33 8.35
CA ARG A 109 8.77 0.91 7.16
C ARG A 109 8.85 -0.08 6.01
N ILE A 110 7.77 -0.16 5.23
CA ILE A 110 7.70 -0.92 4.00
C ILE A 110 7.65 0.10 2.85
N ASN A 111 8.53 -0.08 1.87
CA ASN A 111 8.57 0.81 0.71
C ASN A 111 7.24 0.71 -0.05
N SER A 112 6.59 1.85 -0.24
CA SER A 112 5.41 1.96 -1.10
C SER A 112 5.86 2.27 -2.53
N PRO A 113 5.22 1.69 -3.54
CA PRO A 113 5.41 2.13 -4.92
C PRO A 113 4.75 3.50 -5.20
N ALA A 114 3.87 3.98 -4.31
CA ALA A 114 3.25 5.30 -4.45
C ALA A 114 4.23 6.40 -3.99
N PRO A 115 4.46 7.45 -4.81
CA PRO A 115 5.43 8.51 -4.50
C PRO A 115 5.01 9.40 -3.32
N ASP A 116 3.73 9.40 -2.97
CA ASP A 116 3.13 10.17 -1.87
C ASP A 116 2.64 9.26 -0.72
N GLY A 117 3.02 7.99 -0.77
CA GLY A 117 2.59 6.98 0.18
C GLY A 117 3.74 6.27 0.87
N SER A 118 3.47 5.74 2.07
CA SER A 118 4.36 4.82 2.73
C SER A 118 3.56 3.78 3.52
N ALA A 119 4.05 2.54 3.49
CA ALA A 119 3.55 1.49 4.35
C ALA A 119 4.44 1.39 5.60
N TYR A 120 3.84 1.04 6.73
CA TYR A 120 4.51 0.83 8.00
C TYR A 120 3.99 -0.46 8.63
N LEU A 121 4.86 -1.18 9.31
CA LEU A 121 4.48 -2.40 10.02
C LEU A 121 4.46 -2.13 11.51
N LEU A 122 3.33 -2.39 12.16
CA LEU A 122 3.21 -2.37 13.60
C LEU A 122 3.40 -3.79 14.13
N ASP A 123 4.30 -3.93 15.11
CA ASP A 123 4.47 -5.14 15.89
C ASP A 123 3.60 -5.03 17.15
N CYS A 124 2.47 -5.72 17.15
CA CYS A 124 1.50 -5.73 18.24
C CYS A 124 1.55 -7.05 19.01
N GLN A 125 1.01 -7.03 20.24
CA GLN A 125 1.01 -8.21 21.12
C GLN A 125 0.42 -9.46 20.46
N LYS A 126 -0.67 -9.30 19.70
CA LYS A 126 -1.43 -10.41 19.11
C LYS A 126 -1.27 -10.54 17.59
N ALA A 127 -0.74 -9.53 16.90
CA ALA A 127 -0.65 -9.51 15.45
C ALA A 127 0.46 -8.58 14.95
N PHE A 128 0.83 -8.72 13.69
CA PHE A 128 1.47 -7.65 12.93
C PHE A 128 0.41 -6.91 12.13
N VAL A 129 0.36 -5.58 12.25
CA VAL A 129 -0.65 -4.75 11.59
C VAL A 129 0.04 -3.85 10.56
N PRO A 130 -0.15 -4.09 9.26
CA PRO A 130 0.34 -3.18 8.24
C PRO A 130 -0.59 -1.97 8.14
N ILE A 131 0.00 -0.77 8.18
CA ILE A 131 -0.70 0.48 7.95
C ILE A 131 -0.12 1.14 6.70
N GLU A 132 -0.98 1.72 5.88
CA GLU A 132 -0.60 2.51 4.71
C GLU A 132 -1.11 3.94 4.90
N ILE A 133 -0.21 4.90 4.69
CA ILE A 133 -0.51 6.33 4.80
C ILE A 133 -0.12 6.98 3.49
N GLY A 134 -1.07 7.69 2.89
CA GLY A 134 -0.83 8.61 1.79
C GLY A 134 -1.04 10.05 2.25
N VAL A 135 -0.20 10.96 1.76
CA VAL A 135 -0.33 12.39 2.02
C VAL A 135 -0.55 13.16 0.72
N GLU A 136 -1.19 14.33 0.79
CA GLU A 136 -1.20 15.26 -0.33
C GLU A 136 0.23 15.65 -0.71
N GLU A 137 0.56 15.78 -1.99
CA GLU A 137 1.88 16.26 -2.44
C GLU A 137 2.14 17.70 -2.02
N LYS A 138 1.09 18.53 -2.01
CA LYS A 138 1.17 19.94 -1.60
C LYS A 138 1.29 20.06 -0.08
N ALA A 139 2.05 21.05 0.37
CA ALA A 139 2.04 21.45 1.78
C ALA A 139 0.61 21.80 2.24
N PRO A 140 0.21 21.44 3.48
CA PRO A 140 1.03 20.89 4.56
C PRO A 140 1.08 19.35 4.59
N ASN A 141 0.92 18.69 3.43
CA ASN A 141 0.99 17.23 3.26
C ASN A 141 0.05 16.52 4.23
N LYS A 142 -1.24 16.87 4.11
CA LYS A 142 -2.29 16.29 4.94
C LYS A 142 -2.54 14.85 4.54
N ILE A 143 -2.98 14.02 5.48
CA ILE A 143 -3.33 12.63 5.23
C ILE A 143 -4.50 12.59 4.25
N GLN A 144 -4.29 12.02 3.07
CA GLN A 144 -5.33 11.81 2.07
C GLN A 144 -5.85 10.39 2.06
N SER A 145 -5.03 9.43 2.52
CA SER A 145 -5.43 8.05 2.71
C SER A 145 -4.81 7.47 3.97
N LEU A 146 -5.60 6.66 4.69
CA LEU A 146 -5.17 5.90 5.85
C LEU A 146 -5.84 4.53 5.75
N LEU A 147 -5.05 3.47 5.62
CA LEU A 147 -5.57 2.11 5.51
C LEU A 147 -4.90 1.22 6.56
N PHE A 148 -5.72 0.50 7.31
CA PHE A 148 -5.30 -0.68 8.07
C PHE A 148 -5.50 -1.89 7.17
N ARG A 149 -4.41 -2.54 6.77
CA ARG A 149 -4.47 -3.74 5.92
C ARG A 149 -4.79 -4.96 6.79
N ALA A 150 -5.04 -6.10 6.15
CA ALA A 150 -5.27 -7.35 6.86
C ALA A 150 -4.10 -7.66 7.81
N SER A 151 -4.43 -7.81 9.09
CA SER A 151 -3.45 -8.10 10.14
C SER A 151 -3.00 -9.56 10.08
N PHE A 152 -1.72 -9.80 10.33
CA PHE A 152 -1.13 -11.13 10.44
C PHE A 152 -1.15 -11.57 11.91
N TRP A 153 -2.14 -12.38 12.28
CA TRP A 153 -2.28 -12.88 13.65
C TRP A 153 -1.13 -13.80 14.03
N ARG A 154 -0.62 -13.62 15.25
CA ARG A 154 0.34 -14.55 15.84
C ARG A 154 -0.38 -15.86 16.15
N LEU A 155 0.29 -16.98 15.89
CA LEU A 155 -0.26 -18.31 16.20
C LEU A 155 -0.65 -18.38 17.69
N GLY A 156 -1.88 -18.79 17.97
CA GLY A 156 -2.43 -18.88 19.33
C GLY A 156 -3.06 -17.60 19.89
N ALA A 157 -3.02 -16.46 19.17
CA ALA A 157 -3.56 -15.19 19.66
C ALA A 157 -5.10 -15.06 19.57
N ALA A 158 -5.76 -15.92 18.79
CA ALA A 158 -7.21 -15.89 18.57
C ALA A 158 -8.05 -16.68 19.59
N ALA A 159 -7.41 -17.27 20.61
CA ALA A 159 -8.05 -18.20 21.55
C ALA A 159 -8.36 -17.60 22.95
N GLN A 160 -8.39 -16.28 23.09
CA GLN A 160 -8.68 -15.60 24.36
C GLN A 160 -9.76 -14.54 24.21
#